data_AF-A0A165P7C6-F1
#
_entry.id   AF-A0A165P7C6-F1
#
_cell.length_a   1.000
_cell.length_b   1.000
_cell.length_c   1.000
_cell.angle_alpha   90.00
_cell.angle_beta   90.00
_cell.angle_gamma   90.00
#
_symmetry.space_group_name_H-M   'P 1'
#
loop_
_entity.id
_entity.type
_entity.pdbx_description
1 polymer ?
#
loop_
_entity_poly.entity_id
_entity_poly.type
_entity_poly.pdbx_seq_one_letter_code
_entity_poly.pdbx_strand_id
1 'polypeptide(L)' 'ASAEEAKKEDCWFGYDCRRQSYKPDHAYGYNHACLCIWPERKALKGAAREERRMERLEAEALST' A
#
# COMPACT_ATOMS: atom_id res chain seq x y z
N ALA A 1 12.07 -11.69 -19.92
CA ALA A 1 11.80 -11.77 -18.47
C ALA A 1 11.62 -13.24 -18.10
N SER A 2 12.28 -13.74 -17.06
CA SER A 2 12.13 -15.14 -16.63
C SER A 2 10.69 -15.38 -16.17
N ALA A 3 10.10 -16.52 -16.52
CA ALA A 3 8.69 -16.83 -16.26
C ALA A 3 8.32 -16.88 -14.76
N GLU A 4 9.31 -16.94 -13.87
CA GLU A 4 9.17 -16.92 -12.41
C GLU A 4 8.82 -15.54 -11.86
N GLU A 5 9.27 -14.46 -12.50
CA GLU A 5 8.99 -13.09 -12.06
C GLU A 5 7.53 -12.67 -12.31
N ALA A 6 6.85 -13.32 -13.26
CA ALA A 6 5.46 -13.01 -13.63
C ALA A 6 4.42 -13.47 -12.58
N LYS A 7 4.84 -14.26 -11.58
CA LYS A 7 3.94 -14.76 -10.51
C LYS A 7 4.09 -14.01 -9.18
N LYS A 8 5.11 -13.16 -9.04
CA LYS A 8 5.34 -12.42 -7.79
C LYS A 8 4.38 -11.24 -7.71
N GLU A 9 3.82 -11.02 -6.54
CA GLU A 9 3.03 -9.83 -6.28
C GLU A 9 3.92 -8.58 -6.36
N ASP A 10 3.39 -7.49 -6.89
CA ASP A 10 4.10 -6.22 -6.97
C ASP A 10 4.31 -5.60 -5.58
N CYS A 11 5.56 -5.22 -5.30
CA CYS A 11 5.90 -4.48 -4.10
C CYS A 11 5.24 -3.08 -4.16
N TRP A 12 4.59 -2.65 -3.08
CA TRP A 12 3.92 -1.34 -3.08
C TRP A 12 4.86 -0.15 -3.23
N PHE A 13 6.13 -0.34 -2.88
CA PHE A 13 7.17 0.67 -3.04
C PHE A 13 7.90 0.54 -4.38
N GLY A 14 7.67 -0.54 -5.13
CA GLY A 14 8.33 -0.78 -6.41
C GLY A 14 9.84 -0.63 -6.34
N TYR A 15 10.40 0.06 -7.33
CA TYR A 15 11.83 0.39 -7.40
C TYR A 15 12.35 1.18 -6.19
N ASP A 16 11.49 1.92 -5.47
CA ASP A 16 11.86 2.70 -4.30
C ASP A 16 11.91 1.87 -3.00
N CYS A 17 11.67 0.55 -3.09
CA CYS A 17 11.65 -0.31 -1.92
C CYS A 17 13.03 -0.49 -1.29
N ARG A 18 13.33 0.28 -0.25
CA ARG A 18 14.58 0.13 0.52
C ARG A 18 14.78 -1.27 1.13
N ARG A 19 13.70 -2.03 1.36
CA ARG A 19 13.80 -3.39 1.94
C ARG A 19 14.47 -4.38 1.01
N GLN A 20 14.41 -4.16 -0.31
CA GLN A 20 15.03 -5.08 -1.27
C GLN A 20 16.56 -5.20 -1.06
N SER A 21 17.20 -4.18 -0.48
CA SER A 21 18.66 -4.15 -0.28
C SER A 21 19.14 -4.90 0.97
N TYR A 22 18.28 -5.13 1.98
CA TYR A 22 18.70 -5.72 3.26
C TYR A 22 17.78 -6.83 3.78
N LYS A 23 16.70 -7.14 3.06
CA LYS A 23 15.79 -8.26 3.36
C LYS A 23 15.68 -9.16 2.14
N PRO A 24 16.56 -10.18 2.01
CA PRO A 24 16.57 -11.06 0.85
C PRO A 24 15.25 -11.83 0.69
N ASP A 25 14.60 -12.25 1.78
CA ASP A 25 13.27 -12.88 1.73
C ASP A 25 12.21 -11.97 1.09
N HIS A 26 12.30 -10.66 1.33
CA HIS A 26 11.39 -9.68 0.73
C HIS A 26 11.68 -9.48 -0.75
N ALA A 27 12.96 -9.36 -1.13
CA ALA A 27 13.38 -9.26 -2.53
C ALA A 27 13.03 -10.51 -3.34
N TYR A 28 13.06 -11.69 -2.71
CA TYR A 28 12.68 -12.93 -3.36
C TYR A 28 11.16 -13.05 -3.53
N GLY A 29 10.36 -12.64 -2.54
CA GLY A 29 8.91 -12.83 -2.53
C GLY A 29 8.10 -11.83 -3.38
N TYR A 30 8.63 -10.64 -3.66
CA TYR A 30 7.91 -9.57 -4.35
C TYR A 30 8.61 -9.12 -5.62
N ASN A 31 7.83 -8.66 -6.60
CA ASN A 31 8.37 -7.97 -7.76
C ASN A 31 8.68 -6.51 -7.38
N HIS A 32 9.93 -6.09 -7.56
CA HIS A 32 10.36 -4.70 -7.39
C HIS A 32 10.51 -3.95 -8.72
N ALA A 33 10.41 -4.65 -9.85
CA ALA A 33 10.41 -4.06 -11.18
C ALA A 33 9.04 -3.48 -11.56
N CYS A 34 8.45 -2.69 -10.65
CA CYS A 34 7.12 -2.08 -10.78
C CYS A 34 7.12 -0.66 -10.22
N LEU A 35 6.06 0.11 -10.52
CA LEU A 35 5.93 1.49 -10.02
C LEU A 35 5.55 1.52 -8.53
N CYS A 36 5.98 2.57 -7.83
CA CYS A 36 5.60 2.83 -6.44
C CYS A 36 4.14 3.28 -6.37
N ILE A 37 3.25 2.41 -5.85
CA ILE A 37 1.82 2.69 -5.64
C ILE A 37 1.51 3.14 -4.20
N TRP A 38 2.51 3.18 -3.32
CA TRP A 38 2.33 3.56 -1.92
C TRP A 38 1.66 4.93 -1.71
N PRO A 39 1.98 6.00 -2.47
CA PRO A 39 1.32 7.29 -2.30
C PRO A 39 -0.20 7.21 -2.50
N GLU A 40 -0.63 6.55 -3.56
CA GLU A 40 -2.04 6.38 -3.91
C GLU A 40 -2.77 5.52 -2.87
N ARG A 41 -2.15 4.40 -2.47
CA ARG A 41 -2.68 3.55 -1.42
C ARG A 41 -2.79 4.26 -0.06
N LYS A 42 -1.81 5.12 0.25
CA LYS A 42 -1.82 5.93 1.48
C LYS A 42 -2.95 6.97 1.43
N ALA A 43 -3.19 7.60 0.28
CA ALA A 43 -4.30 8.52 0.09
C ALA A 43 -5.66 7.82 0.29
N LEU A 44 -5.86 6.64 -0.30
CA LEU A 44 -7.08 5.84 -0.12
C LEU A 44 -7.30 5.45 1.36
N LYS A 45 -6.25 5.01 2.05
CA LYS A 45 -6.34 4.73 3.50
C LYS A 45 -6.63 5.98 4.33
N GLY A 46 -6.11 7.13 3.91
CA GLY A 46 -6.38 8.43 4.52
C GLY A 46 -7.85 8.83 4.36
N ALA A 47 -8.37 8.78 3.13
CA ALA A 47 -9.76 9.07 2.81
C ALA A 47 -10.72 8.17 3.59
N ALA A 48 -10.49 6.85 3.60
CA ALA A 48 -11.32 5.91 4.36
C ALA A 48 -11.27 6.16 5.88
N ARG A 49 -10.18 6.73 6.41
CA ARG A 49 -10.10 7.11 7.82
C ARG A 49 -10.84 8.41 8.11
N GLU A 50 -10.83 9.34 7.17
CA GLU A 50 -11.55 10.61 7.27
C GLU A 50 -13.07 10.39 7.16
N GLU A 51 -13.51 9.55 6.23
CA GLU A 51 -14.90 9.10 6.12
C GLU A 51 -15.41 8.56 7.46
N ARG A 52 -14.71 7.58 8.05
CA ARG A 52 -15.05 7.05 9.39
C ARG A 52 -15.04 8.08 10.50
N ARG A 53 -14.25 9.15 10.36
CA ARG A 53 -14.25 10.26 11.33
C ARG A 53 -15.49 11.11 11.13
N MET A 54 -15.86 11.42 9.90
CA MET A 54 -17.07 12.18 9.57
C MET A 54 -18.32 11.43 10.01
N GLU A 55 -18.44 10.14 9.68
CA GLU A 55 -19.56 9.29 10.11
C GLU A 55 -19.74 9.31 11.63
N ARG A 56 -18.63 9.29 12.39
CA ARG A 56 -18.66 9.39 13.84
C ARG A 56 -19.18 10.76 14.31
N LEU A 57 -18.66 11.84 13.73
CA LEU A 57 -19.07 13.20 14.09
C LEU A 57 -20.55 13.46 13.73
N GLU A 58 -21.03 12.95 12.60
CA GLU A 58 -22.44 13.01 12.22
C GLU A 58 -23.31 12.22 13.18
N ALA A 59 -22.89 11.00 13.56
CA ALA A 59 -23.61 10.20 14.56
C ALA A 59 -23.66 10.90 15.93
N GLU A 60 -22.56 11.53 16.36
CA GLU A 60 -22.52 12.34 17.59
C GLU A 60 -23.47 13.54 17.48
N ALA A 61 -23.45 14.28 16.37
CA ALA A 61 -24.31 15.44 16.15
C ALA A 61 -25.81 15.07 16.11
N LEU A 62 -26.16 13.93 15.53
CA LEU A 62 -27.54 13.41 15.49
C LEU A 62 -28.03 12.86 16.86
N SER A 63 -27.10 12.61 17.78
CA SER A 63 -27.40 12.12 19.13
C SER A 63 -27.54 13.23 20.19
N THR A 64 -27.35 14.49 19.79
CA THR A 64 -27.46 15.68 20.66
C THR A 64 -28.77 16.43 20.40
#